data_AF-A0AAV0IWS8-F1
#
_entry.id   AF-A0AAV0IWS8-F1
#
_cell.length_a   1.000
_cell.length_b   1.000
_cell.length_c   1.000
_cell.angle_alpha   90.00
_cell.angle_beta   90.00
_cell.angle_gamma   90.00
#
_symmetry.space_group_name_H-M   'P 1'
#
loop_
_entity.id
_entity.type
_entity.pdbx_description
1 polymer ?
#
loop_
_entity_poly.entity_id
_entity_poly.type
_entity_poly.pdbx_seq_one_letter_code
_entity_poly.pdbx_strand_id
1 'polypeptide(L)'
;MRPPPPPPEKKVQFKVEDEVEAFYSDGWWEGAIIAEHSGGKFAVFLRGFDEQIVLEEKDLRLPVQWVKGKWEPRFEQFTQGMQVEVLTDEDGLKGAWFAATIIEPSGEDKYLIEYKTLRNDDDTEFLREVIRACNIRPCPPEIIVVDGFKVWDAVDAYYNEGWWVGVIAKSVKHDNLTHRGKSRILDESAAPEASCLHLKVVLKWKTVN
;
A
#
# COMPACT_ATOMS: atom_id res chain seq x y z
N MET A 1 -15.98 1.27 29.36
CA MET A 1 -15.07 2.40 29.05
C MET A 1 -13.71 1.82 28.68
N ARG A 2 -13.10 2.23 27.55
CA ARG A 2 -11.73 1.80 27.19
C ARG A 2 -10.72 2.82 27.74
N PRO A 3 -9.64 2.40 28.42
CA PRO A 3 -8.58 3.32 28.89
C PRO A 3 -7.80 3.88 27.70
N PRO A 4 -7.12 5.04 27.78
CA PRO A 4 -6.26 5.50 26.68
C PRO A 4 -5.19 4.44 26.33
N PRO A 5 -4.84 4.26 25.05
CA PRO A 5 -3.78 3.32 24.68
C PRO A 5 -2.43 3.76 25.22
N PRO A 6 -1.59 2.79 25.62
CA PRO A 6 -0.25 3.10 26.11
C PRO A 6 0.57 3.75 24.99
N PRO A 7 1.57 4.58 25.32
CA PRO A 7 2.55 5.05 24.35
C PRO A 7 3.21 3.85 23.64
N PRO A 8 3.55 3.95 22.35
CA PRO A 8 4.27 2.89 21.65
C PRO A 8 5.58 2.55 22.39
N GLU A 9 5.81 1.27 22.72
CA GLU A 9 7.04 0.83 23.39
C GLU A 9 8.29 0.99 22.49
N LYS A 10 8.07 1.04 21.17
CA LYS A 10 9.11 1.23 20.16
C LYS A 10 8.75 2.42 19.27
N LYS A 11 9.78 3.16 18.85
CA LYS A 11 9.63 4.24 17.87
C LYS A 11 9.17 3.65 16.54
N VAL A 12 8.05 4.14 16.04
CA VAL A 12 7.47 3.72 14.75
C VAL A 12 7.99 4.66 13.68
N GLN A 13 8.59 4.10 12.63
CA GLN A 13 8.91 4.86 11.43
C GLN A 13 7.70 4.83 10.52
N PHE A 14 7.14 6.01 10.24
CA PHE A 14 6.00 6.16 9.36
C PHE A 14 6.45 6.52 7.94
N LYS A 15 5.71 6.04 6.95
CA LYS A 15 5.88 6.34 5.52
C LYS A 15 4.57 6.80 4.90
N VAL A 16 4.66 7.45 3.74
CA VAL A 16 3.49 7.72 2.90
C VAL A 16 2.73 6.40 2.66
N GLU A 17 1.41 6.49 2.66
CA GLU A 17 0.42 5.42 2.60
C GLU A 17 0.20 4.59 3.87
N ASP A 18 0.99 4.79 4.94
CA ASP A 18 0.69 4.11 6.21
C ASP A 18 -0.69 4.52 6.73
N GLU A 19 -1.50 3.51 7.08
CA GLU A 19 -2.68 3.72 7.89
C GLU A 19 -2.28 4.05 9.32
N VAL A 20 -2.86 5.12 9.85
CA VAL A 20 -2.52 5.67 11.17
C VAL A 20 -3.78 6.03 11.93
N GLU A 21 -3.66 6.10 13.25
CA GLU A 21 -4.53 6.94 14.07
C GLU A 21 -3.81 8.26 14.35
N ALA A 22 -4.44 9.37 13.98
CA ALA A 22 -3.93 10.73 14.13
C ALA A 22 -4.63 11.44 15.28
N PHE A 23 -3.86 12.06 16.17
CA PHE A 23 -4.38 12.87 17.26
C PHE A 23 -4.68 14.29 16.78
N TYR A 24 -5.96 14.64 16.74
CA TYR A 24 -6.42 15.95 16.30
C TYR A 24 -7.71 16.33 17.03
N SER A 25 -7.84 17.61 17.42
CA SER A 25 -9.03 18.15 18.09
C SER A 25 -9.48 17.30 19.28
N ASP A 26 -8.54 17.01 20.19
CA ASP A 26 -8.74 16.21 21.42
C ASP A 26 -9.22 14.76 21.19
N GLY A 27 -9.05 14.22 19.98
CA GLY A 27 -9.47 12.87 19.61
C GLY A 27 -8.45 12.14 18.74
N TRP A 28 -8.56 10.81 18.70
CA TRP A 28 -7.82 9.96 17.76
C TRP A 28 -8.70 9.60 16.58
N TRP A 29 -8.22 9.88 15.37
CA TRP A 29 -8.94 9.73 14.11
C TRP A 29 -8.22 8.77 13.19
N GLU A 30 -8.95 7.88 12.53
CA GLU A 30 -8.37 7.03 11.49
C GLU A 30 -7.95 7.88 10.30
N GLY A 31 -6.76 7.63 9.75
CA GLY A 31 -6.22 8.38 8.65
C GLY A 31 -5.18 7.60 7.84
N ALA A 32 -4.70 8.23 6.77
CA ALA A 32 -3.59 7.71 5.98
C ALA A 32 -2.58 8.83 5.72
N ILE A 33 -1.29 8.53 5.80
CA ILE A 33 -0.25 9.49 5.44
C ILE A 33 -0.26 9.66 3.92
N ILE A 34 -0.36 10.90 3.44
CA ILE A 34 -0.43 11.23 2.02
C ILE A 34 0.82 11.96 1.52
N ALA A 35 1.64 12.50 2.43
CA ALA A 35 2.91 13.11 2.10
C ALA A 35 3.83 13.19 3.33
N GLU A 36 5.14 13.17 3.08
CA GLU A 36 6.17 13.46 4.09
C GLU A 36 6.75 14.86 3.84
N HIS A 37 6.98 15.60 4.93
CA HIS A 37 7.59 16.92 4.95
C HIS A 37 8.87 16.93 5.77
N SER A 38 9.74 17.89 5.51
CA SER A 38 10.98 18.04 6.27
C SER A 38 10.70 18.26 7.77
N GLY A 39 11.57 17.68 8.61
CA GLY A 39 11.47 17.80 10.06
C GLY A 39 10.51 16.82 10.74
N GLY A 40 10.25 15.65 10.13
CA GLY A 40 9.46 14.58 10.76
C GLY A 40 7.96 14.90 10.82
N LYS A 41 7.48 15.64 9.82
CA LYS A 41 6.08 16.03 9.67
C LYS A 41 5.45 15.28 8.52
N PHE A 42 4.17 14.96 8.67
CA PHE A 42 3.42 14.15 7.72
C PHE A 42 2.10 14.85 7.41
N ALA A 43 1.76 14.95 6.13
CA ALA A 43 0.40 15.27 5.73
C ALA A 43 -0.44 13.99 5.87
N VAL A 44 -1.52 14.06 6.65
CA VAL A 44 -2.43 12.95 6.93
C VAL A 44 -3.82 13.32 6.46
N PHE A 45 -4.42 12.43 5.68
CA PHE A 45 -5.83 12.50 5.33
C PHE A 45 -6.66 11.84 6.44
N LEU A 46 -7.54 12.60 7.10
CA LEU A 46 -8.43 12.08 8.14
C LEU A 46 -9.70 11.49 7.53
N ARG A 47 -9.98 10.22 7.80
CA ARG A 47 -11.19 9.55 7.32
C ARG A 47 -12.41 10.11 8.04
N GLY A 48 -13.44 10.47 7.27
CA GLY A 48 -14.72 11.01 7.77
C GLY A 48 -14.86 12.53 7.73
N PHE A 49 -13.78 13.28 7.45
CA PHE A 49 -13.83 14.73 7.32
C PHE A 49 -13.42 15.25 5.93
N ASP A 50 -12.93 14.38 5.05
CA ASP A 50 -12.33 14.76 3.75
C ASP A 50 -11.27 15.89 3.88
N GLU A 51 -10.62 15.99 5.04
CA GLU A 51 -9.63 17.00 5.38
C GLU A 51 -8.21 16.40 5.45
N GLN A 52 -7.23 17.21 5.05
CA GLN A 52 -5.81 16.92 5.21
C GLN A 52 -5.19 17.82 6.28
N ILE A 53 -4.37 17.24 7.15
CA ILE A 53 -3.68 17.95 8.22
C ILE A 53 -2.20 17.59 8.25
N VAL A 54 -1.34 18.56 8.59
CA VAL A 54 0.08 18.30 8.81
C VAL A 54 0.34 18.06 10.29
N LEU A 55 0.85 16.87 10.63
CA LEU A 55 1.09 16.41 11.99
C LEU A 55 2.54 15.97 12.18
N GLU A 56 3.03 15.97 13.42
CA GLU A 56 4.34 15.42 13.77
C GLU A 56 4.24 13.92 14.10
N GLU A 57 5.36 13.20 14.06
CA GLU A 57 5.44 11.77 14.43
C GLU A 57 4.77 11.46 15.79
N LYS A 58 4.86 12.36 16.76
CA LYS A 58 4.27 12.20 18.11
C LYS A 58 2.74 12.21 18.13
N ASP A 59 2.13 12.82 17.11
CA ASP A 59 0.68 12.97 16.97
C ASP A 59 0.10 11.81 16.12
N LEU A 60 0.94 10.87 15.69
CA LEU A 60 0.57 9.68 14.93
C LEU A 60 0.84 8.41 15.73
N ARG A 61 -0.01 7.40 15.53
CA ARG A 61 0.24 6.05 16.01
C ARG A 61 -0.29 5.02 15.02
N LEU A 62 0.16 3.78 15.21
CA LEU A 62 -0.42 2.64 14.52
C LEU A 62 -1.87 2.42 14.98
N PRO A 63 -2.77 2.00 14.07
CA PRO A 63 -4.14 1.67 14.44
C PRO A 63 -4.18 0.59 15.53
N VAL A 64 -4.93 0.83 16.61
CA VAL A 64 -5.11 -0.12 17.71
C VAL A 64 -6.58 -0.35 18.05
N GLN A 65 -6.88 -1.56 18.51
CA GLN A 65 -8.20 -1.97 18.97
C GLN A 65 -8.16 -2.46 20.42
N TRP A 66 -9.25 -2.22 21.16
CA TRP A 66 -9.40 -2.69 22.54
C TRP A 66 -10.12 -4.04 22.54
N VAL A 67 -9.38 -5.13 22.76
CA VAL A 67 -9.87 -6.51 22.71
C VAL A 67 -9.62 -7.19 24.05
N LYS A 68 -10.67 -7.73 24.67
CA LYS A 68 -10.59 -8.52 25.92
C LYS A 68 -9.75 -7.88 27.04
N GLY A 69 -9.80 -6.55 27.17
CA GLY A 69 -9.07 -5.83 28.22
C GLY A 69 -7.62 -5.48 27.90
N LYS A 70 -7.19 -5.67 26.64
CA LYS A 70 -5.85 -5.34 26.15
C LYS A 70 -5.95 -4.46 24.90
N TRP A 71 -5.01 -3.54 24.75
CA TRP A 71 -4.79 -2.84 23.49
C TRP A 71 -4.00 -3.76 22.54
N GLU A 72 -4.58 -4.05 21.39
CA GLU A 72 -3.96 -4.87 20.35
C GLU A 72 -3.80 -4.04 19.07
N PRO A 73 -2.68 -4.16 18.34
CA PRO A 73 -2.56 -3.58 17.03
C PRO A 73 -3.68 -4.06 16.10
N ARG A 74 -4.23 -3.14 15.31
CA ARG A 74 -5.18 -3.43 14.25
C ARG A 74 -4.42 -3.53 12.92
N PHE A 75 -3.50 -4.49 12.85
CA PHE A 75 -2.98 -4.93 11.57
C PHE A 75 -3.89 -6.01 11.01
N GLU A 76 -4.08 -6.05 9.69
CA GLU A 76 -4.68 -7.22 9.06
C GLU A 76 -3.79 -8.44 9.38
N GLN A 77 -4.41 -9.47 9.97
CA GLN A 77 -3.71 -10.72 10.21
C GLN A 77 -3.72 -11.53 8.92
N PHE A 78 -2.54 -11.81 8.39
CA PHE A 78 -2.40 -12.67 7.22
C PHE A 78 -2.21 -14.12 7.63
N THR A 79 -2.87 -15.04 6.92
CA THR A 79 -2.75 -16.48 7.17
C THR A 79 -1.79 -17.11 6.17
N GLN A 80 -1.14 -18.20 6.58
CA GLN A 80 -0.29 -19.01 5.69
C GLN A 80 -1.01 -19.35 4.38
N GLY A 81 -0.30 -19.22 3.26
CA GLY A 81 -0.80 -19.42 1.90
C GLY A 81 -1.51 -18.22 1.28
N MET A 82 -1.84 -17.18 2.06
CA MET A 82 -2.50 -15.98 1.54
C MET A 82 -1.61 -15.28 0.51
N GLN A 83 -2.22 -14.89 -0.60
CA GLN A 83 -1.59 -14.12 -1.66
C GLN A 83 -1.67 -12.64 -1.30
N VAL A 84 -0.52 -11.99 -1.26
CA VAL A 84 -0.37 -10.61 -0.81
C VAL A 84 0.50 -9.82 -1.79
N GLU A 85 0.47 -8.51 -1.67
CA GLU A 85 1.48 -7.63 -2.24
C GLU A 85 2.29 -7.03 -1.10
N VAL A 86 3.62 -6.93 -1.27
CA VAL A 86 4.54 -6.45 -0.24
C VAL A 86 5.38 -5.28 -0.74
N LEU A 87 5.65 -4.34 0.15
CA LEU A 87 6.54 -3.21 -0.07
C LEU A 87 7.88 -3.50 0.62
N THR A 88 8.96 -3.53 -0.16
CA THR A 88 10.32 -3.65 0.37
C THR A 88 10.96 -2.28 0.58
N ASP A 89 11.83 -2.18 1.60
CA ASP A 89 12.68 -1.02 1.86
C ASP A 89 14.07 -1.13 1.19
N GLU A 90 14.31 -2.18 0.41
CA GLU A 90 15.57 -2.40 -0.30
C GLU A 90 15.84 -1.34 -1.38
N ASP A 91 17.08 -0.83 -1.38
CA ASP A 91 17.53 0.18 -2.34
C ASP A 91 17.43 -0.33 -3.78
N GLY A 92 16.65 0.36 -4.62
CA GLY A 92 16.38 -0.01 -6.01
C GLY A 92 15.03 -0.68 -6.25
N LEU A 93 14.35 -1.15 -5.20
CA LEU A 93 13.00 -1.72 -5.25
C LEU A 93 11.96 -0.85 -4.52
N LYS A 94 12.41 0.25 -3.90
CA LYS A 94 11.57 1.22 -3.20
C LYS A 94 10.51 1.82 -4.13
N GLY A 95 9.25 1.78 -3.68
CA GLY A 95 8.11 2.42 -4.35
C GLY A 95 7.24 1.47 -5.19
N ALA A 96 7.59 0.18 -5.26
CA ALA A 96 6.82 -0.84 -5.96
C ALA A 96 6.25 -1.89 -5.01
N TRP A 97 5.04 -2.35 -5.30
CA TRP A 97 4.41 -3.48 -4.60
C TRP A 97 4.68 -4.78 -5.36
N PHE A 98 5.31 -5.75 -4.69
CA PHE A 98 5.68 -7.04 -5.28
C PHE A 98 4.73 -8.14 -4.82
N ALA A 99 4.34 -9.02 -5.74
CA ALA A 99 3.45 -10.13 -5.38
C ALA A 99 4.21 -11.19 -4.57
N ALA A 100 3.61 -11.64 -3.47
CA ALA A 100 4.19 -12.64 -2.58
C ALA A 100 3.13 -13.57 -1.98
N THR A 101 3.59 -14.62 -1.31
CA THR A 101 2.77 -15.55 -0.53
C THR A 101 3.23 -15.53 0.93
N ILE A 102 2.28 -15.49 1.86
CA ILE A 102 2.58 -15.65 3.28
C ILE A 102 2.99 -17.10 3.55
N ILE A 103 4.20 -17.30 4.07
CA ILE A 103 4.70 -18.62 4.46
C ILE A 103 4.31 -18.90 5.91
N GLU A 104 4.66 -18.01 6.84
CA GLU A 104 4.31 -18.16 8.26
C GLU A 104 4.46 -16.84 9.04
N PRO A 105 3.75 -16.67 10.17
CA PRO A 105 4.02 -15.60 11.11
C PRO A 105 5.43 -15.71 11.70
N SER A 106 6.13 -14.58 11.82
CA SER A 106 7.50 -14.49 12.35
C SER A 106 7.56 -13.47 13.50
N GLY A 107 6.71 -13.66 14.51
CA GLY A 107 6.53 -12.74 15.64
C GLY A 107 5.12 -12.14 15.70
N GLU A 108 4.97 -11.00 16.41
CA GLU A 108 3.67 -10.34 16.59
C GLU A 108 3.25 -9.49 15.37
N ASP A 109 4.19 -8.85 14.67
CA ASP A 109 3.93 -7.89 13.59
C ASP A 109 4.70 -8.19 12.29
N LYS A 110 5.16 -9.42 12.09
CA LYS A 110 6.00 -9.83 10.96
C LYS A 110 5.60 -11.17 10.38
N TYR A 111 5.89 -11.34 9.10
CA TYR A 111 5.61 -12.55 8.35
C TYR A 111 6.81 -12.93 7.50
N LEU A 112 7.15 -14.21 7.47
CA LEU A 112 7.99 -14.76 6.43
C LEU A 112 7.14 -14.85 5.16
N ILE A 113 7.60 -14.22 4.09
CA ILE A 113 6.97 -14.24 2.78
C ILE A 113 7.88 -14.90 1.75
N GLU A 114 7.30 -15.35 0.66
CA GLU A 114 8.01 -15.80 -0.53
C GLU A 114 7.52 -14.98 -1.73
N TYR A 115 8.42 -14.29 -2.43
CA TYR A 115 8.09 -13.52 -3.62
C TYR A 115 7.69 -14.45 -4.77
N LYS A 116 6.80 -13.98 -5.66
CA LYS A 116 6.35 -14.77 -6.81
C LYS A 116 7.29 -14.73 -8.00
N THR A 117 8.10 -13.69 -8.11
CA THR A 117 8.94 -13.43 -9.29
C THR A 117 10.40 -13.24 -8.92
N LEU A 118 10.68 -12.59 -7.78
CA LEU A 118 12.05 -12.37 -7.31
C LEU A 118 12.72 -13.68 -6.87
N ARG A 119 13.98 -13.82 -7.28
CA ARG A 119 14.85 -14.97 -7.04
C ARG A 119 15.92 -14.62 -6.03
N ASN A 120 16.47 -15.63 -5.36
CA ASN A 120 17.66 -15.47 -4.52
C ASN A 120 18.92 -15.18 -5.37
N ASP A 121 20.02 -14.79 -4.71
CA ASP A 121 21.29 -14.44 -5.37
C ASP A 121 21.84 -15.54 -6.29
N ASP A 122 21.53 -16.80 -5.98
CA ASP A 122 21.97 -17.98 -6.74
C ASP A 122 21.01 -18.37 -7.88
N ASP A 123 19.89 -17.65 -8.05
CA ASP A 123 18.81 -17.92 -9.03
C ASP A 123 18.25 -19.36 -8.96
N THR A 124 18.24 -19.95 -7.77
CA THR A 124 17.82 -21.35 -7.54
C THR A 124 16.39 -21.44 -7.01
N GLU A 125 16.01 -20.52 -6.13
CA GLU A 125 14.73 -20.53 -5.43
C GLU A 125 14.11 -19.14 -5.46
N PHE A 126 12.81 -19.05 -5.14
CA PHE A 126 12.16 -17.77 -4.95
C PHE A 126 12.66 -17.10 -3.67
N LEU A 127 12.85 -15.78 -3.72
CA LEU A 127 13.35 -15.00 -2.59
C LEU A 127 12.36 -15.05 -1.43
N ARG A 128 12.88 -15.24 -0.22
CA ARG A 128 12.10 -15.22 1.03
C ARG A 128 12.64 -14.18 1.98
N GLU A 129 11.74 -13.41 2.58
CA GLU A 129 12.09 -12.32 3.47
C GLU A 129 11.11 -12.20 4.63
N VAL A 130 11.58 -11.64 5.76
CA VAL A 130 10.72 -11.33 6.89
C VAL A 130 10.25 -9.89 6.77
N ILE A 131 8.98 -9.71 6.42
CA ILE A 131 8.37 -8.41 6.17
C ILE A 131 7.42 -8.05 7.32
N ARG A 132 7.37 -6.75 7.66
CA ARG A 132 6.44 -6.24 8.68
C ARG A 132 5.02 -6.18 8.13
N ALA A 133 4.03 -6.42 8.98
CA ALA A 133 2.62 -6.38 8.61
C ALA A 133 2.20 -5.05 7.95
N CYS A 134 2.79 -3.92 8.35
CA CYS A 134 2.56 -2.60 7.76
C CYS A 134 3.11 -2.42 6.33
N ASN A 135 3.87 -3.39 5.83
CA ASN A 135 4.43 -3.43 4.48
C ASN A 135 3.76 -4.53 3.64
N ILE A 136 2.64 -5.09 4.11
CA ILE A 136 1.90 -6.17 3.44
C ILE A 136 0.47 -5.67 3.22
N ARG A 137 -0.06 -5.88 2.02
CA ARG A 137 -1.47 -5.65 1.70
C ARG A 137 -2.08 -6.89 1.02
N PRO A 138 -3.39 -7.16 1.16
CA PRO A 138 -4.06 -8.17 0.34
C PRO A 138 -3.88 -7.88 -1.14
N CYS A 139 -3.83 -8.92 -1.99
CA CYS A 139 -3.89 -8.69 -3.42
C CYS A 139 -5.18 -7.92 -3.78
N PRO A 140 -5.09 -6.79 -4.51
CA PRO A 140 -6.26 -6.07 -4.96
C PRO A 140 -7.16 -7.01 -5.79
N PRO A 141 -8.48 -7.01 -5.58
CA PRO A 141 -9.38 -7.85 -6.36
C PRO A 141 -9.22 -7.54 -7.86
N GLU A 142 -9.27 -8.58 -8.69
CA GLU A 142 -9.25 -8.43 -10.14
C GLU A 142 -10.54 -7.75 -10.62
N ILE A 143 -10.47 -6.45 -10.89
CA ILE A 143 -11.59 -5.69 -11.44
C ILE A 143 -11.43 -5.60 -12.95
N ILE A 144 -12.38 -6.17 -13.68
CA ILE A 144 -12.49 -6.00 -15.13
C ILE A 144 -12.95 -4.56 -15.40
N VAL A 145 -12.06 -3.71 -15.91
CA VAL A 145 -12.41 -2.35 -16.31
C VAL A 145 -13.09 -2.39 -17.67
N VAL A 146 -14.43 -2.44 -17.66
CA VAL A 146 -15.25 -2.59 -18.88
C VAL A 146 -15.23 -1.32 -19.75
N ASP A 147 -15.17 -0.14 -19.13
CA ASP A 147 -15.23 1.15 -19.85
C ASP A 147 -13.86 1.72 -20.24
N GLY A 148 -12.78 0.96 -20.00
CA GLY A 148 -11.40 1.41 -20.18
C GLY A 148 -10.98 2.51 -19.20
N PHE A 149 -9.68 2.83 -19.20
CA PHE A 149 -9.12 3.90 -18.36
C PHE A 149 -9.24 5.27 -19.05
N LYS A 150 -9.54 6.30 -18.27
CA LYS A 150 -9.61 7.71 -18.70
C LYS A 150 -8.29 8.41 -18.40
N VAL A 151 -8.01 9.48 -19.14
CA VAL A 151 -6.90 10.38 -18.81
C VAL A 151 -7.13 10.92 -17.40
N TRP A 152 -6.06 10.95 -16.60
CA TRP A 152 -6.02 11.28 -15.17
C TRP A 152 -6.48 10.20 -14.20
N ASP A 153 -6.88 9.01 -14.68
CA ASP A 153 -7.12 7.89 -13.76
C ASP A 153 -5.81 7.48 -13.08
N ALA A 154 -5.85 7.35 -11.75
CA ALA A 154 -4.77 6.76 -10.97
C ALA A 154 -4.81 5.23 -11.15
N VAL A 155 -3.69 4.66 -11.61
CA VAL A 155 -3.56 3.24 -11.93
C VAL A 155 -2.30 2.66 -11.29
N ASP A 156 -2.36 1.38 -10.93
CA ASP A 156 -1.19 0.58 -10.65
C ASP A 156 -0.76 -0.07 -11.98
N ALA A 157 0.47 0.18 -12.40
CA ALA A 157 1.04 -0.34 -13.63
C ALA A 157 2.08 -1.42 -13.34
N TYR A 158 1.92 -2.60 -13.94
CA TYR A 158 2.88 -3.67 -13.78
C TYR A 158 4.09 -3.43 -14.71
N TYR A 159 5.25 -3.22 -14.11
CA TYR A 159 6.52 -3.00 -14.80
C TYR A 159 7.68 -3.53 -13.94
N ASN A 160 8.69 -4.15 -14.56
CA ASN A 160 9.82 -4.77 -13.86
C ASN A 160 9.40 -5.60 -12.64
N GLU A 161 8.39 -6.45 -12.83
CA GLU A 161 7.89 -7.39 -11.82
C GLU A 161 7.21 -6.78 -10.58
N GLY A 162 7.04 -5.46 -10.55
CA GLY A 162 6.33 -4.72 -9.51
C GLY A 162 5.14 -3.93 -10.05
N TRP A 163 4.21 -3.58 -9.15
CA TRP A 163 3.14 -2.63 -9.43
C TRP A 163 3.55 -1.23 -9.00
N TRP A 164 3.50 -0.28 -9.94
CA TRP A 164 3.91 1.12 -9.78
C TRP A 164 2.71 2.04 -9.88
N VAL A 165 2.56 2.95 -8.92
CA VAL A 165 1.50 3.96 -8.97
C VAL A 165 1.81 4.95 -10.09
N GLY A 166 0.82 5.21 -10.94
CA GLY A 166 0.93 6.17 -12.03
C GLY A 166 -0.40 6.81 -12.39
N VAL A 167 -0.35 7.79 -13.27
CA VAL A 167 -1.54 8.47 -13.79
C VAL A 167 -1.60 8.33 -15.30
N ILE A 168 -2.77 8.01 -15.84
CA ILE A 168 -2.97 7.91 -17.28
C ILE A 168 -2.80 9.28 -17.93
N ALA A 169 -1.77 9.44 -18.75
CA ALA A 169 -1.45 10.68 -19.44
C ALA A 169 -2.16 10.83 -20.78
N LYS A 170 -2.43 9.70 -21.44
CA LYS A 170 -3.08 9.66 -22.75
C LYS A 170 -3.81 8.34 -22.93
N SER A 171 -5.12 8.44 -23.16
CA SER A 171 -5.95 7.32 -23.60
C SER A 171 -5.94 7.26 -25.13
N VAL A 172 -5.47 6.17 -25.73
CA VAL A 172 -5.65 5.92 -27.17
C VAL A 172 -6.89 5.04 -27.33
N LYS A 173 -7.96 5.56 -27.94
CA LYS A 173 -9.17 4.75 -28.21
C LYS A 173 -8.85 3.63 -29.19
N HIS A 174 -9.47 2.47 -28.94
CA HIS A 174 -9.30 1.23 -29.69
C HIS A 174 -10.14 1.24 -30.98
N ASP A 175 -9.59 0.71 -32.08
CA ASP A 175 -10.37 0.16 -33.19
C ASP A 175 -10.58 -1.34 -32.92
N ASN A 176 -11.85 -1.77 -32.92
CA ASN A 176 -12.43 -3.00 -32.35
C ASN A 176 -11.89 -4.37 -32.83
N LEU A 177 -10.71 -4.48 -33.45
CA LEU A 177 -10.26 -5.70 -34.14
C LEU A 177 -9.10 -6.45 -33.48
N THR A 178 -8.43 -5.95 -32.43
CA THR A 178 -7.20 -6.62 -31.91
C THR A 178 -7.03 -6.75 -30.39
N HIS A 179 -8.00 -6.37 -29.54
CA HIS A 179 -7.94 -6.54 -28.07
C HIS A 179 -6.62 -6.12 -27.37
N ARG A 180 -5.80 -5.24 -27.96
CA ARG A 180 -4.59 -4.69 -27.34
C ARG A 180 -4.65 -3.17 -27.31
N GLY A 181 -5.15 -2.61 -26.22
CA GLY A 181 -5.06 -1.18 -25.92
C GLY A 181 -3.69 -0.83 -25.34
N LYS A 182 -3.19 0.37 -25.68
CA LYS A 182 -1.97 0.95 -25.09
C LYS A 182 -2.34 2.27 -24.43
N SER A 183 -1.91 2.45 -23.18
CA SER A 183 -2.05 3.71 -22.44
C SER A 183 -0.67 4.20 -22.05
N ARG A 184 -0.44 5.51 -22.19
CA ARG A 184 0.82 6.11 -21.75
C ARG A 184 0.62 6.72 -20.37
N ILE A 185 1.50 6.38 -19.44
CA ILE A 185 1.51 6.86 -18.05
C ILE A 185 2.48 8.04 -17.97
N LEU A 186 2.14 9.07 -17.20
CA LEU A 186 3.09 10.08 -16.74
C LEU A 186 3.54 9.65 -15.36
N ASP A 187 4.83 9.42 -15.21
CA ASP A 187 5.47 9.16 -13.92
C ASP A 187 6.39 10.32 -13.57
N GLU A 188 6.50 10.62 -12.28
CA GLU A 188 7.53 11.49 -11.67
C GLU A 188 8.87 10.73 -11.48
N SER A 189 8.88 9.39 -11.66
CA SER A 189 10.04 8.48 -11.49
C SER A 189 10.34 7.47 -12.62
N ALA A 190 9.82 7.65 -13.84
CA ALA A 190 10.16 6.91 -15.08
C ALA A 190 9.56 5.50 -15.41
N ALA A 191 8.25 5.24 -15.23
CA ALA A 191 7.60 4.10 -15.89
C ALA A 191 7.40 4.28 -17.43
N PRO A 192 7.76 3.31 -18.30
CA PRO A 192 7.53 3.37 -19.75
C PRO A 192 6.08 2.99 -20.18
N GLU A 193 5.78 3.06 -21.49
CA GLU A 193 4.45 2.75 -22.05
C GLU A 193 3.93 1.36 -21.63
N ALA A 194 2.83 1.31 -20.87
CA ALA A 194 2.20 0.07 -20.41
C ALA A 194 0.96 -0.29 -21.25
N SER A 195 0.80 -1.58 -21.59
CA SER A 195 -0.45 -2.06 -22.18
C SER A 195 -1.58 -2.03 -21.15
N CYS A 196 -2.82 -1.79 -21.59
CA CYS A 196 -3.98 -1.81 -20.69
C CYS A 196 -4.18 -3.15 -19.95
N LEU A 197 -3.62 -4.26 -20.45
CA LEU A 197 -3.65 -5.57 -19.80
C LEU A 197 -2.75 -5.67 -18.55
N HIS A 198 -1.85 -4.69 -18.36
CA HIS A 198 -0.92 -4.59 -17.23
C HIS A 198 -1.24 -3.39 -16.34
N LEU A 199 -2.47 -2.89 -16.41
CA LEU A 199 -2.97 -1.82 -15.56
C LEU A 199 -4.04 -2.38 -14.64
N LYS A 200 -3.91 -2.13 -13.34
CA LYS A 200 -4.98 -2.26 -12.36
C LYS A 200 -5.48 -0.85 -12.01
N VAL A 201 -6.77 -0.72 -11.73
CA VAL A 201 -7.25 0.49 -11.03
C VAL A 201 -6.52 0.54 -9.70
N VAL A 202 -5.95 1.69 -9.31
CA VAL A 202 -5.56 1.87 -7.91
C VAL A 202 -6.83 1.72 -7.12
N LEU A 203 -7.00 0.58 -6.46
CA LEU A 203 -8.11 0.40 -5.56
C LEU A 203 -7.82 1.23 -4.32
N LYS A 204 -8.14 2.51 -4.43
CA LYS A 204 -8.54 3.29 -3.26
C LYS A 204 -9.70 2.52 -2.69
N TRP A 205 -9.58 2.06 -1.45
CA TRP A 205 -10.74 1.69 -0.66
C TRP A 205 -11.60 2.95 -0.49
N LYS A 206 -12.39 3.26 -1.52
CA LYS A 206 -13.55 4.13 -1.38
C LYS A 206 -14.58 3.25 -0.72
N THR A 207 -14.71 3.38 0.60
CA THR A 207 -15.96 2.96 1.25
C THR A 207 -17.09 3.73 0.57
N VAL A 208 -18.07 2.96 0.11
CA VAL A 208 -19.31 3.46 -0.48
C VAL A 208 -20.07 4.19 0.63
N ASN A 209 -20.25 5.50 0.44
CA ASN A 209 -21.13 6.48 1.13
C ASN A 209 -21.22 6.47 2.65
#